data_AF-A0A5N5D5T8-F1
#
_entry.id   AF-A0A5N5D5T8-F1
#
_cell.length_a   1.000
_cell.length_b   1.000
_cell.length_c   1.000
_cell.angle_alpha   90.00
_cell.angle_beta   90.00
_cell.angle_gamma   90.00
#
_symmetry.space_group_name_H-M   'P 1'
#
loop_
_entity.id
_entity.type
_entity.pdbx_description
1 polymer ?
#
loop_
_entity_poly.entity_id
_entity_poly.type
_entity_poly.pdbx_seq_one_letter_code
_entity_poly.pdbx_strand_id
1 'polypeptide(L)'
;MSSSSSSCRNPSGQEGHGSASPSQAPASPSTPLPFNNVNDNNANTNVDDEEHRHQCHGTCPDSGGQRCRNLIDAHAWKADSVRFCNLHEEQAADALARARREAQRLAGDDANLRVAVAAFLDRKMTTMAFLGERAAAAATKEGEEEEEVMAEKEKDDDDEAREEEEEEAIIRDEQWRQHDRELHLSVARAHVSRQLEANARACEEAAREIAELRAAAREEARDVVDAVRAGRLAGRLERVEGELADSHDETNATLRAEVRASQNRIAALETEVRAADAERERLAVQLSDTEVELGSAREAHTDIAAQLANTTATNRELRARVLLVIYTMRLIIIGRRSIAAAERAITERAAAERAAAANESRAASRATLALIIAGFMYLGRRRG
;
A
#
# COMPACT_ATOMS: atom_id res chain seq x y z
N MET A 1 -22.29 -26.39 -9.31
CA MET A 1 -22.46 -26.14 -7.87
C MET A 1 -21.23 -26.68 -7.15
N SER A 2 -20.24 -25.82 -6.94
CA SER A 2 -19.03 -26.12 -6.18
C SER A 2 -18.63 -24.84 -5.46
N SER A 3 -18.66 -24.91 -4.13
CA SER A 3 -18.37 -23.82 -3.22
C SER A 3 -16.86 -23.56 -3.17
N SER A 4 -16.45 -22.30 -3.22
CA SER A 4 -15.09 -21.89 -2.90
C SER A 4 -15.15 -20.65 -2.01
N SER A 5 -14.88 -20.89 -0.74
CA SER A 5 -14.81 -19.91 0.34
C SER A 5 -13.44 -19.24 0.30
N SER A 6 -13.40 -17.93 0.04
CA SER A 6 -12.17 -17.14 0.15
C SER A 6 -12.14 -16.40 1.48
N SER A 7 -11.10 -16.73 2.24
CA SER A 7 -10.74 -16.25 3.57
C SER A 7 -10.16 -14.84 3.51
N CYS A 8 -10.75 -13.90 4.24
CA CYS A 8 -10.17 -12.58 4.47
C CYS A 8 -9.33 -12.61 5.76
N ARG A 9 -8.02 -12.38 5.61
CA ARG A 9 -7.07 -12.13 6.71
C ARG A 9 -7.15 -10.66 7.14
N ASN A 10 -7.38 -10.43 8.43
CA ASN A 10 -7.06 -9.18 9.13
C ASN A 10 -5.57 -9.17 9.51
N PRO A 11 -4.89 -8.02 9.50
CA PRO A 11 -3.72 -7.78 10.31
C PRO A 11 -4.07 -7.04 11.60
N SER A 12 -3.37 -7.48 12.63
CA SER A 12 -3.26 -7.03 14.00
C SER A 12 -2.50 -5.71 14.16
N GLY A 13 -2.84 -4.97 15.21
CA GLY A 13 -2.09 -3.84 15.78
C GLY A 13 -3.03 -3.14 16.77
N GLN A 14 -3.09 -3.46 18.07
CA GLN A 14 -2.07 -3.46 19.12
C GLN A 14 -1.62 -2.04 19.54
N GLU A 15 -2.52 -1.31 20.19
CA GLU A 15 -2.22 -0.25 21.17
C GLU A 15 -3.34 -0.37 22.23
N GLY A 16 -3.11 -0.53 23.52
CA GLY A 16 -2.03 0.02 24.34
C GLY A 16 -2.70 0.95 25.37
N HIS A 17 -2.95 0.40 26.56
CA HIS A 17 -3.30 1.02 27.86
C HIS A 17 -3.21 2.56 27.92
N GLY A 18 -4.21 3.30 28.41
CA GLY A 18 -4.79 3.16 29.74
C GLY A 18 -4.21 4.22 30.69
N SER A 19 -5.11 5.01 31.29
CA SER A 19 -4.97 5.71 32.58
C SER A 19 -4.58 7.20 32.61
N ALA A 20 -5.58 7.96 33.07
CA ALA A 20 -5.53 8.90 34.20
C ALA A 20 -4.97 10.32 34.01
N SER A 21 -5.90 11.28 33.97
CA SER A 21 -5.73 12.58 34.63
C SER A 21 -5.55 12.39 36.15
N PRO A 22 -4.80 13.28 36.82
CA PRO A 22 -5.48 14.11 37.81
C PRO A 22 -5.00 15.57 37.87
N SER A 23 -5.96 16.44 38.20
CA SER A 23 -5.74 17.78 38.77
C SER A 23 -4.87 17.74 40.02
N GLN A 24 -3.98 18.70 40.19
CA GLN A 24 -3.84 19.46 41.45
C GLN A 24 -2.99 20.73 41.30
N ALA A 25 -3.34 21.70 42.13
CA ALA A 25 -2.94 23.10 42.16
C ALA A 25 -1.50 23.33 42.72
N PRO A 26 -1.02 24.60 42.79
CA PRO A 26 0.39 24.94 42.90
C PRO A 26 0.90 24.97 44.35
N ALA A 27 2.19 24.69 44.54
CA ALA A 27 2.90 24.90 45.79
C ALA A 27 4.07 25.88 45.60
N SER A 28 4.18 26.76 46.59
CA SER A 28 5.03 27.95 46.75
C SER A 28 6.52 27.63 46.99
N PRO A 29 7.40 28.64 47.14
CA PRO A 29 8.83 28.56 46.83
C PRO A 29 9.66 27.96 47.98
N SER A 30 10.72 27.25 47.60
CA SER A 30 11.69 26.69 48.54
C SER A 30 12.77 27.71 48.92
N THR A 31 12.92 27.86 50.22
CA THR A 31 13.95 28.55 50.99
C THR A 31 15.37 28.01 50.69
N PRO A 32 16.42 28.85 50.66
CA PRO A 32 17.81 28.39 50.49
C PRO A 32 18.44 27.92 51.81
N LEU A 33 19.24 26.85 51.73
CA LEU A 33 20.07 26.30 52.81
C LEU A 33 21.45 27.01 52.90
N PRO A 34 22.17 26.89 54.04
CA PRO A 34 23.18 27.85 54.45
C PRO A 34 24.58 27.58 53.89
N PHE A 35 25.32 28.67 53.74
CA PHE A 35 26.75 28.72 53.44
C PHE A 35 27.58 28.05 54.54
N ASN A 36 28.43 27.10 54.15
CA ASN A 36 29.58 26.69 54.96
C ASN A 36 30.74 27.65 54.69
N ASN A 37 31.13 28.35 55.75
CA ASN A 37 32.26 29.25 55.82
C ASN A 37 33.50 28.43 56.16
N VAL A 38 34.41 28.23 55.20
CA VAL A 38 35.79 27.79 55.48
C VAL A 38 36.71 28.86 54.93
N ASN A 39 37.25 29.60 55.87
CA ASN A 39 38.24 30.64 55.72
C ASN A 39 39.61 29.95 55.79
N ASP A 40 40.32 29.84 54.66
CA ASP A 40 41.75 29.56 54.64
C ASP A 40 42.43 30.53 53.68
N ASN A 41 43.00 31.58 54.26
CA ASN A 41 44.03 32.39 53.64
C ASN A 41 45.28 31.52 53.45
N ASN A 42 45.61 31.15 52.22
CA ASN A 42 46.99 30.86 51.88
C ASN A 42 47.37 31.43 50.52
N ALA A 43 48.42 32.22 50.53
CA ALA A 43 48.97 32.90 49.38
C ALA A 43 49.76 31.92 48.51
N ASN A 44 49.65 32.13 47.19
CA ASN A 44 50.75 32.01 46.24
C ASN A 44 51.18 30.59 45.80
N THR A 45 50.50 30.02 44.79
CA THR A 45 51.11 29.17 43.76
C THR A 45 50.35 29.30 42.42
N ASN A 46 50.85 30.19 41.54
CA ASN A 46 50.42 30.34 40.14
C ASN A 46 51.00 29.22 39.24
N VAL A 47 50.76 27.94 39.56
CA VAL A 47 51.38 26.82 38.82
C VAL A 47 50.39 25.78 38.27
N ASP A 48 49.10 25.80 38.61
CA ASP A 48 48.17 24.69 38.24
C ASP A 48 47.06 25.03 37.20
N ASP A 49 47.12 26.18 36.51
CA ASP A 49 46.06 26.59 35.54
C ASP A 49 46.16 25.96 34.13
N GLU A 50 47.10 25.03 33.89
CA GLU A 50 47.19 24.32 32.60
C GLU A 50 46.39 23.01 32.56
N GLU A 51 46.14 22.35 33.70
CA GLU A 51 45.47 21.04 33.73
C GLU A 51 43.96 21.12 33.39
N HIS A 52 43.34 22.28 33.63
CA HIS A 52 41.94 22.53 33.26
C HIS A 52 41.72 22.85 31.77
N ARG A 53 42.78 23.09 30.98
CA ARG A 53 42.66 23.45 29.55
C ARG A 53 42.46 22.26 28.61
N HIS A 54 42.42 21.06 29.18
CA HIS A 54 42.34 19.79 28.44
C HIS A 54 41.12 18.95 28.82
N GLN A 55 40.02 19.50 29.37
CA GLN A 55 38.84 18.68 29.69
C GLN A 55 37.72 18.83 28.67
N CYS A 56 37.17 17.70 28.21
CA CYS A 56 36.08 17.69 27.26
C CYS A 56 34.81 18.32 27.83
N HIS A 57 34.25 19.31 27.14
CA HIS A 57 32.99 19.91 27.59
C HIS A 57 31.74 19.13 27.19
N GLY A 58 31.88 18.03 26.44
CA GLY A 58 30.80 17.13 26.00
C GLY A 58 29.93 16.60 27.13
N THR A 59 28.68 16.24 26.83
CA THR A 59 27.77 15.55 27.76
C THR A 59 27.51 14.17 27.20
N CYS A 60 27.96 13.14 27.90
CA CYS A 60 27.79 11.78 27.40
C CYS A 60 26.31 11.38 27.59
N PRO A 61 25.62 10.92 26.55
CA PRO A 61 24.22 10.48 26.66
C PRO A 61 24.07 9.31 27.64
N ASP A 62 25.10 8.45 27.72
CA ASP A 62 25.07 7.22 28.53
C ASP A 62 25.22 7.46 30.03
N SER A 63 25.74 8.62 30.45
CA SER A 63 25.95 8.96 31.86
C SER A 63 24.86 9.87 32.44
N GLY A 64 23.64 9.84 31.87
CA GLY A 64 22.51 10.62 32.38
C GLY A 64 22.73 12.14 32.34
N GLY A 65 23.50 12.63 31.35
CA GLY A 65 23.80 14.05 31.18
C GLY A 65 24.98 14.59 32.01
N GLN A 66 25.77 13.71 32.64
CA GLN A 66 27.01 14.15 33.30
C GLN A 66 28.05 14.68 32.29
N ARG A 67 28.88 15.63 32.76
CA ARG A 67 29.99 16.21 31.98
C ARG A 67 31.04 15.14 31.68
N CYS A 68 31.48 15.10 30.42
CA CYS A 68 32.57 14.24 29.98
C CYS A 68 33.85 14.61 30.74
N ARG A 69 34.49 13.62 31.38
CA ARG A 69 35.75 13.81 32.10
C ARG A 69 36.97 13.39 31.28
N ASN A 70 36.79 13.10 29.99
CA ASN A 70 37.91 12.69 29.15
C ASN A 70 38.87 13.86 28.96
N LEU A 71 40.14 13.58 29.22
CA LEU A 71 41.24 14.45 28.86
C LEU A 71 41.31 14.54 27.32
N ILE A 72 41.44 15.76 26.83
CA ILE A 72 41.48 16.10 25.42
C ILE A 72 42.95 16.17 25.02
N ASP A 73 43.38 15.17 24.24
CA ASP A 73 44.69 15.17 23.58
C ASP A 73 44.80 16.32 22.56
N ALA A 74 46.02 16.60 22.07
CA ALA A 74 46.31 17.70 21.15
C ALA A 74 45.44 17.72 19.86
N HIS A 75 44.78 16.61 19.52
CA HIS A 75 43.89 16.45 18.37
C HIS A 75 42.40 16.67 18.72
N ALA A 76 42.10 17.78 19.38
CA ALA A 76 40.75 18.18 19.75
C ALA A 76 40.02 18.93 18.63
N TRP A 77 38.71 18.75 18.53
CA TRP A 77 37.86 19.68 17.80
C TRP A 77 37.69 20.98 18.59
N LYS A 78 38.06 22.12 17.99
CA LYS A 78 37.93 23.46 18.57
C LYS A 78 36.92 24.26 17.76
N ALA A 79 35.79 24.61 18.38
CA ALA A 79 34.78 25.50 17.81
C ALA A 79 34.57 26.66 18.78
N ASP A 80 34.74 27.90 18.32
CA ASP A 80 34.43 29.13 19.06
C ASP A 80 34.96 29.13 20.50
N SER A 81 36.24 28.77 20.68
CA SER A 81 36.97 28.65 21.97
C SER A 81 36.59 27.46 22.88
N VAL A 82 35.59 26.65 22.53
CA VAL A 82 35.21 25.43 23.26
C VAL A 82 35.87 24.19 22.63
N ARG A 83 36.44 23.31 23.46
CA ARG A 83 37.06 22.06 23.02
C ARG A 83 36.16 20.85 23.29
N PHE A 84 36.01 20.00 22.28
CA PHE A 84 35.29 18.73 22.36
C PHE A 84 36.26 17.58 22.10
N CYS A 85 36.07 16.44 22.78
CA CYS A 85 36.78 15.22 22.43
C CYS A 85 36.09 14.59 21.22
N ASN A 86 36.77 13.67 20.53
CA ASN A 86 36.27 13.06 19.31
C ASN A 86 34.95 12.29 19.50
N LEU A 87 34.62 11.85 20.72
CA LEU A 87 33.31 11.25 21.03
C LEU A 87 32.13 12.23 20.98
N HIS A 88 32.38 13.55 20.92
CA HIS A 88 31.36 14.59 20.94
C HIS A 88 31.38 15.48 19.70
N GLU A 89 31.94 14.98 18.59
CA GLU A 89 32.00 15.70 17.31
C GLU A 89 30.61 16.13 16.82
N GLU A 90 29.60 15.27 16.96
CA GLU A 90 28.21 15.61 16.59
C GLU A 90 27.64 16.76 17.42
N GLN A 91 28.03 16.88 18.70
CA GLN A 91 27.63 18.00 19.56
C GLN A 91 28.36 19.30 19.20
N ALA A 92 29.55 19.20 18.59
CA ALA A 92 30.27 20.36 18.07
C ALA A 92 29.67 20.85 16.74
N ALA A 93 29.14 19.94 15.92
CA ALA A 93 28.46 20.29 14.67
C ALA A 93 27.08 20.93 14.92
N ASP A 94 26.34 20.50 15.94
CA ASP A 94 25.02 21.03 16.28
C ASP A 94 25.07 22.48 16.82
N ALA A 95 24.52 23.41 16.04
CA ALA A 95 24.44 24.83 16.38
C ALA A 95 23.61 25.12 17.64
N LEU A 96 22.56 24.33 17.91
CA LEU A 96 21.73 24.50 19.10
C LEU A 96 22.44 24.03 20.38
N ALA A 97 23.18 22.92 20.28
CA ALA A 97 24.02 22.45 21.38
C ALA A 97 25.12 23.46 21.73
N ARG A 98 25.74 24.08 20.71
CA ARG A 98 26.72 25.17 20.88
C ARG A 98 26.11 26.38 21.59
N ALA A 99 24.99 26.90 21.08
CA ALA A 99 24.33 28.07 21.65
C ALA A 99 23.91 27.85 23.12
N ARG A 100 23.41 26.66 23.47
CA ARG A 100 23.04 26.33 24.86
C ARG A 100 24.25 26.31 25.81
N ARG A 101 25.40 25.81 25.35
CA ARG A 101 26.62 25.77 26.18
C ARG A 101 27.25 27.14 26.36
N GLU A 102 27.27 27.94 25.31
CA GLU A 102 27.75 29.32 25.40
C GLU A 102 26.87 30.13 26.37
N ALA A 103 25.55 29.95 26.32
CA ALA A 103 24.63 30.54 27.31
C ALA A 103 24.92 30.07 28.74
N GLN A 104 25.22 28.78 28.96
CA GLN A 104 25.60 28.27 30.29
C GLN A 104 26.95 28.81 30.78
N ARG A 105 27.94 28.97 29.89
CA ARG A 105 29.23 29.60 30.22
C ARG A 105 29.03 31.05 30.63
N LEU A 106 28.29 31.81 29.83
CA LEU A 106 27.98 33.21 30.13
C LEU A 106 27.19 33.36 31.43
N ALA A 107 26.29 32.43 31.75
CA ALA A 107 25.59 32.42 33.03
C ALA A 107 26.52 32.14 34.22
N GLY A 108 27.52 31.27 34.04
CA GLY A 108 28.57 31.04 35.05
C GLY A 108 29.50 32.24 35.22
N ASP A 109 29.89 32.88 34.11
CA ASP A 109 30.71 34.09 34.11
C ASP A 109 29.96 35.27 34.76
N ASP A 110 28.65 35.42 34.52
CA ASP A 110 27.80 36.43 35.18
C ASP A 110 27.68 36.16 36.69
N ALA A 111 27.54 34.89 37.11
CA ALA A 111 27.54 34.53 38.52
C ALA A 111 28.88 34.88 39.20
N ASN A 112 30.01 34.59 38.55
CA ASN A 112 31.35 34.95 39.05
C ASN A 112 31.55 36.47 39.12
N LEU A 113 31.06 37.21 38.12
CA LEU A 113 31.13 38.67 38.10
C LEU A 113 30.31 39.26 39.26
N ARG A 114 29.12 38.73 39.54
CA ARG A 114 28.31 39.16 40.69
C ARG A 114 29.02 38.92 42.02
N VAL A 115 29.70 37.79 42.19
CA VAL A 115 30.52 37.52 43.40
C VAL A 115 31.68 38.51 43.49
N ALA A 116 32.38 38.79 42.38
CA ALA A 116 33.48 39.74 42.34
C ALA A 116 33.02 41.18 42.67
N VAL A 117 31.87 41.61 42.14
CA VAL A 117 31.26 42.91 42.45
C VAL A 117 30.85 42.98 43.92
N ALA A 118 30.25 41.93 44.47
CA ALA A 118 29.90 41.86 45.89
C ALA A 118 31.15 41.97 46.78
N ALA A 119 32.22 41.24 46.47
CA ALA A 119 33.48 41.32 47.18
C ALA A 119 34.16 42.70 47.06
N PHE A 120 34.05 43.35 45.90
CA PHE A 120 34.54 44.72 45.70
C PHE A 120 33.76 45.74 46.55
N LEU A 121 32.42 45.65 46.57
CA LEU A 121 31.58 46.52 47.38
C LEU A 121 31.83 46.30 48.87
N ASP A 122 32.04 45.06 49.30
CA ASP A 122 32.37 44.72 50.69
C ASP A 122 33.74 45.29 51.11
N ARG A 123 34.76 45.19 50.25
CA ARG A 123 36.06 45.86 50.46
C ARG A 123 35.93 47.38 50.52
N LYS A 124 35.03 47.96 49.72
CA LYS A 124 34.79 49.41 49.70
C LYS A 124 34.06 49.88 50.97
N MET A 125 33.08 49.12 51.45
CA MET A 125 32.36 49.41 52.70
C MET A 125 33.29 49.26 53.91
N THR A 126 34.15 48.25 53.95
CA THR A 126 35.15 48.08 55.01
C THR A 126 36.22 49.18 55.00
N THR A 127 36.66 49.64 53.82
CA THR A 127 37.56 50.80 53.75
C THR A 127 36.88 52.11 54.16
N MET A 128 35.61 52.32 53.81
CA MET A 128 34.86 53.49 54.28
C MET A 128 34.59 53.42 55.80
N ALA A 129 34.33 52.23 56.35
CA ALA A 129 34.21 52.03 57.79
C ALA A 129 35.55 52.31 58.52
N PHE A 130 36.67 51.85 57.97
CA PHE A 130 38.01 52.14 58.47
C PHE A 130 38.34 53.64 58.41
N LEU A 131 37.97 54.34 57.33
CA LEU A 131 38.14 55.79 57.22
C LEU A 131 37.19 56.54 58.17
N GLY A 132 35.97 56.04 58.40
CA GLY A 132 35.02 56.56 59.37
C GLY A 132 35.50 56.41 60.82
N GLU A 133 36.05 55.26 61.19
CA GLU A 133 36.70 55.04 62.50
C GLU A 133 37.94 55.91 62.67
N ARG A 134 38.73 56.12 61.62
CA ARG A 134 39.90 56.99 61.65
C ARG A 134 39.53 58.47 61.72
N ALA A 135 38.41 58.89 61.12
CA ALA A 135 37.85 60.23 61.28
C ALA A 135 37.24 60.44 62.68
N ALA A 136 36.58 59.43 63.25
CA ALA A 136 36.07 59.46 64.62
C ALA A 136 37.19 59.45 65.68
N ALA A 137 38.31 58.76 65.41
CA ALA A 137 39.52 58.78 66.24
C ALA A 137 40.31 60.10 66.11
N ALA A 138 40.21 60.81 64.97
CA ALA A 138 40.77 62.15 64.80
C ALA A 138 39.93 63.21 65.52
N ALA A 139 38.59 63.07 65.52
CA ALA A 139 37.68 63.98 66.21
C ALA A 139 37.70 63.87 67.76
N THR A 140 38.46 62.92 68.32
CA THR A 140 38.64 62.73 69.78
C THR A 140 40.05 63.05 70.26
N LYS A 141 40.89 63.68 69.41
CA LYS A 141 42.29 64.03 69.71
C LYS A 141 42.67 65.46 69.31
N GLU A 142 41.70 66.39 69.41
CA GLU A 142 41.90 67.86 69.32
C GLU A 142 41.12 68.51 70.48
N GLY A 143 41.65 68.34 71.69
CA GLY A 143 41.04 68.85 72.90
C GLY A 143 42.00 68.70 74.06
N GLU A 144 43.13 69.40 74.00
CA GLU A 144 44.06 69.74 75.09
C GLU A 144 45.30 70.41 74.47
N GLU A 145 45.81 71.48 75.11
CA GLU A 145 46.93 72.36 74.70
C GLU A 145 46.47 73.50 73.75
N GLU A 146 46.48 74.79 74.08
CA GLU A 146 47.40 75.58 74.91
C GLU A 146 46.69 76.79 75.59
N GLU A 147 46.91 76.94 76.90
CA GLU A 147 46.59 78.08 77.77
C GLU A 147 47.91 78.54 78.42
N GLU A 148 48.47 79.67 77.96
CA GLU A 148 49.47 80.56 78.59
C GLU A 148 50.04 81.41 77.43
N VAL A 149 49.90 82.74 77.36
CA VAL A 149 50.67 83.71 78.14
C VAL A 149 50.00 85.08 77.96
N MET A 150 49.52 85.67 79.04
CA MET A 150 49.19 87.10 79.16
C MET A 150 50.34 87.78 79.89
N ALA A 151 50.98 88.77 79.26
CA ALA A 151 51.47 90.03 79.85
C ALA A 151 52.72 90.55 79.12
N GLU A 152 52.55 91.40 78.11
CA GLU A 152 53.40 92.57 77.90
C GLU A 152 52.81 93.51 76.83
N LYS A 153 52.84 94.81 77.13
CA LYS A 153 52.87 95.95 76.19
C LYS A 153 51.57 96.41 75.54
N GLU A 154 50.86 97.20 76.34
CA GLU A 154 50.12 98.41 75.97
C GLU A 154 51.01 99.39 75.15
N LYS A 155 51.25 99.08 73.87
CA LYS A 155 51.77 100.00 72.84
C LYS A 155 51.62 99.49 71.39
N ASP A 156 50.77 98.50 71.11
CA ASP A 156 50.72 97.85 69.79
C ASP A 156 49.31 97.83 69.16
N ASP A 157 48.33 98.57 69.68
CA ASP A 157 46.95 98.61 69.15
C ASP A 157 46.83 99.11 67.68
N ASP A 158 47.86 99.79 67.15
CA ASP A 158 47.91 100.21 65.74
C ASP A 158 48.61 99.17 64.83
N ASP A 159 49.46 98.29 65.38
CA ASP A 159 50.15 97.21 64.64
C ASP A 159 49.34 95.89 64.69
N GLU A 160 48.61 95.61 65.78
CA GLU A 160 47.69 94.47 65.91
C GLU A 160 46.45 94.64 65.01
N ALA A 161 45.91 95.87 64.90
CA ALA A 161 44.86 96.19 63.93
C ALA A 161 45.34 96.03 62.48
N ARG A 162 46.65 96.21 62.23
CA ARG A 162 47.27 96.02 60.92
C ARG A 162 47.55 94.54 60.63
N GLU A 163 47.97 93.76 61.62
CA GLU A 163 48.13 92.31 61.50
C GLU A 163 46.77 91.62 61.33
N GLU A 164 45.72 92.03 62.05
CA GLU A 164 44.34 91.58 61.82
C GLU A 164 43.86 91.95 60.41
N GLU A 165 44.16 93.15 59.90
CA GLU A 165 43.79 93.56 58.54
C GLU A 165 44.58 92.79 57.47
N GLU A 166 45.85 92.46 57.72
CA GLU A 166 46.68 91.59 56.86
C GLU A 166 46.20 90.11 56.91
N GLU A 167 45.81 89.58 58.07
CA GLU A 167 45.21 88.26 58.21
C GLU A 167 43.83 88.17 57.56
N GLU A 168 42.97 89.18 57.73
CA GLU A 168 41.70 89.30 57.03
C GLU A 168 41.88 89.41 55.52
N ALA A 169 42.96 90.04 55.05
CA ALA A 169 43.31 90.08 53.63
C ALA A 169 43.76 88.70 53.12
N ILE A 170 44.56 87.95 53.89
CA ILE A 170 44.96 86.58 53.56
C ILE A 170 43.75 85.64 53.55
N ILE A 171 42.86 85.75 54.53
CA ILE A 171 41.62 84.96 54.61
C ILE A 171 40.70 85.30 53.44
N ARG A 172 40.52 86.58 53.09
CA ARG A 172 39.74 86.99 51.92
C ARG A 172 40.33 86.47 50.61
N ASP A 173 41.65 86.52 50.45
CA ASP A 173 42.31 86.00 49.25
C ASP A 173 42.20 84.47 49.17
N GLU A 174 42.36 83.75 50.29
CA GLU A 174 42.18 82.29 50.31
C GLU A 174 40.72 81.87 50.09
N GLN A 175 39.75 82.61 50.63
CA GLN A 175 38.33 82.43 50.31
C GLN A 175 38.05 82.68 48.83
N TRP A 176 38.69 83.70 48.24
CA TRP A 176 38.56 83.98 46.81
C TRP A 176 39.15 82.86 45.96
N ARG A 177 40.34 82.34 46.32
CA ARG A 177 40.96 81.17 45.67
C ARG A 177 40.14 79.90 45.86
N GLN A 178 39.52 79.68 47.01
CA GLN A 178 38.61 78.56 47.24
C GLN A 178 37.38 78.67 46.35
N HIS A 179 36.75 79.84 46.30
CA HIS A 179 35.61 80.10 45.42
C HIS A 179 35.99 79.90 43.94
N ASP A 180 37.17 80.34 43.51
CA ASP A 180 37.67 80.15 42.15
C ASP A 180 37.94 78.65 41.84
N ARG A 181 38.52 77.90 42.77
CA ARG A 181 38.69 76.44 42.65
C ARG A 181 37.35 75.71 42.58
N GLU A 182 36.37 76.09 43.40
CA GLU A 182 35.01 75.54 43.35
C GLU A 182 34.31 75.87 42.03
N LEU A 183 34.47 77.09 41.54
CA LEU A 183 33.96 77.50 40.23
C LEU A 183 34.57 76.62 39.13
N HIS A 184 35.89 76.43 39.11
CA HIS A 184 36.58 75.56 38.15
C HIS A 184 36.13 74.10 38.23
N LEU A 185 35.96 73.56 39.44
CA LEU A 185 35.43 72.20 39.64
C LEU A 185 33.97 72.08 39.18
N SER A 186 33.14 73.11 39.40
CA SER A 186 31.76 73.13 38.94
C SER A 186 31.68 73.10 37.40
N VAL A 187 32.54 73.86 36.72
CA VAL A 187 32.62 73.91 35.26
C VAL A 187 33.11 72.57 34.71
N ALA A 188 34.13 71.97 35.33
CA ALA A 188 34.64 70.65 34.94
C ALA A 188 33.57 69.56 35.12
N ARG A 189 32.84 69.55 36.25
CA ARG A 189 31.72 68.63 36.47
C ARG A 189 30.62 68.83 35.43
N ALA A 190 30.26 70.08 35.12
CA ALA A 190 29.27 70.38 34.09
C ALA A 190 29.72 69.97 32.68
N HIS A 191 31.03 70.01 32.39
CA HIS A 191 31.57 69.51 31.13
C HIS A 191 31.49 67.98 31.04
N VAL A 192 31.93 67.27 32.09
CA VAL A 192 31.86 65.81 32.16
C VAL A 192 30.42 65.31 32.11
N SER A 193 29.49 65.96 32.83
CA SER A 193 28.07 65.60 32.80
C SER A 193 27.49 65.73 31.39
N ARG A 194 27.81 66.82 30.68
CA ARG A 194 27.41 67.01 29.27
C ARG A 194 28.01 65.94 28.35
N GLN A 195 29.27 65.55 28.56
CA GLN A 195 29.89 64.45 27.80
C GLN A 195 29.22 63.11 28.07
N LEU A 196 28.88 62.81 29.33
CA LEU A 196 28.17 61.58 29.68
C LEU A 196 26.78 61.53 29.08
N GLU A 197 26.03 62.64 29.09
CA GLU A 197 24.73 62.74 28.43
C GLU A 197 24.83 62.56 26.91
N ALA A 198 25.84 63.16 26.28
CA ALA A 198 26.09 62.97 24.84
C ALA A 198 26.43 61.51 24.52
N ASN A 199 27.27 60.87 25.33
CA ASN A 199 27.61 59.46 25.18
C ASN A 199 26.40 58.55 25.43
N ALA A 200 25.54 58.87 26.40
CA ALA A 200 24.31 58.13 26.66
C ALA A 200 23.36 58.20 25.47
N ARG A 201 23.16 59.38 24.87
CA ARG A 201 22.36 59.55 23.65
C ARG A 201 22.93 58.76 22.47
N ALA A 202 24.25 58.81 22.28
CA ALA A 202 24.92 58.02 21.24
C ALA A 202 24.74 56.50 21.45
N CYS A 203 24.79 56.02 22.69
CA CYS A 203 24.53 54.62 23.02
C CYS A 203 23.06 54.23 22.75
N GLU A 204 22.10 55.10 23.08
CA GLU A 204 20.68 54.87 22.78
C GLU A 204 20.39 54.84 21.27
N GLU A 205 21.04 55.73 20.51
CA GLU A 205 20.94 55.74 19.04
C GLU A 205 21.52 54.46 18.44
N ALA A 206 22.72 54.03 18.86
CA ALA A 206 23.32 52.78 18.41
C ALA A 206 22.46 51.56 18.80
N ALA A 207 21.85 51.56 19.99
CA ALA A 207 20.95 50.49 20.42
C ALA A 207 19.68 50.42 19.56
N ARG A 208 19.13 51.56 19.14
CA ARG A 208 18.00 51.61 18.19
C ARG A 208 18.39 51.07 16.82
N GLU A 209 19.53 51.49 16.28
CA GLU A 209 20.04 51.00 14.99
C GLU A 209 20.27 49.48 15.01
N ILE A 210 20.89 48.96 16.08
CA ILE A 210 21.06 47.52 16.27
C ILE A 210 19.70 46.79 16.35
N ALA A 211 18.69 47.39 17.00
CA ALA A 211 17.36 46.80 17.08
C ALA A 211 16.67 46.74 15.70
N GLU A 212 16.81 47.78 14.88
CA GLU A 212 16.30 47.84 13.51
C GLU A 212 17.00 46.83 12.61
N LEU A 213 18.33 46.75 12.65
CA LEU A 213 19.10 45.75 11.88
C LEU A 213 18.73 44.32 12.27
N ARG A 214 18.50 44.05 13.57
CA ARG A 214 18.01 42.74 14.03
C ARG A 214 16.58 42.45 13.60
N ALA A 215 15.72 43.46 13.46
CA ALA A 215 14.38 43.27 12.94
C ALA A 215 14.42 42.91 11.45
N ALA A 216 15.19 43.66 10.65
CA ALA A 216 15.40 43.39 9.23
C ALA A 216 16.00 42.00 9.00
N ALA A 217 17.03 41.62 9.75
CA ALA A 217 17.65 40.29 9.64
C ALA A 217 16.68 39.14 9.98
N ARG A 218 15.72 39.36 10.89
CA ARG A 218 14.67 38.36 11.20
C ARG A 218 13.64 38.25 10.08
N GLU A 219 13.33 39.35 9.40
CA GLU A 219 12.43 39.34 8.25
C GLU A 219 13.06 38.60 7.08
N GLU A 220 14.31 38.92 6.73
CA GLU A 220 15.06 38.20 5.69
C GLU A 220 15.20 36.71 6.02
N ALA A 221 15.45 36.36 7.29
CA ALA A 221 15.48 34.96 7.71
C ALA A 221 14.13 34.24 7.54
N ARG A 222 12.99 34.93 7.70
CA ARG A 222 11.66 34.35 7.43
C ARG A 222 11.48 34.12 5.93
N ASP A 223 11.87 35.08 5.09
CA ASP A 223 11.76 34.96 3.64
C ASP A 223 12.58 33.77 3.12
N VAL A 224 13.79 33.55 3.65
CA VAL A 224 14.61 32.37 3.31
C VAL A 224 13.91 31.08 3.73
N VAL A 225 13.33 31.02 4.94
CA VAL A 225 12.60 29.83 5.41
C VAL A 225 11.38 29.55 4.53
N ASP A 226 10.65 30.59 4.14
CA ASP A 226 9.47 30.48 3.28
C ASP A 226 9.85 30.07 1.85
N ALA A 227 10.94 30.59 1.30
CA ALA A 227 11.49 30.18 0.02
C ALA A 227 11.92 28.70 0.02
N VAL A 228 12.61 28.25 1.08
CA VAL A 228 12.98 26.83 1.24
C VAL A 228 11.74 25.94 1.36
N ARG A 229 10.72 26.38 2.11
CA ARG A 229 9.45 25.66 2.22
C ARG A 229 8.73 25.58 0.87
N ALA A 230 8.68 26.67 0.12
CA ALA A 230 8.07 26.72 -1.21
C ALA A 230 8.81 25.79 -2.18
N GLY A 231 10.15 25.81 -2.20
CA GLY A 231 10.95 24.88 -3.01
C GLY A 231 10.69 23.41 -2.67
N ARG A 232 10.58 23.08 -1.38
CA ARG A 232 10.23 21.71 -0.95
C ARG A 232 8.83 21.30 -1.38
N LEU A 233 7.86 22.21 -1.34
CA LEU A 233 6.50 21.95 -1.81
C LEU A 233 6.45 21.77 -3.33
N ALA A 234 7.16 22.61 -4.09
CA ALA A 234 7.28 22.49 -5.53
C ALA A 234 7.89 21.14 -5.93
N GLY A 235 9.00 20.72 -5.32
CA GLY A 235 9.59 19.40 -5.58
C GLY A 235 8.76 18.22 -5.06
N ARG A 236 7.78 18.43 -4.19
CA ARG A 236 6.77 17.40 -3.84
C ARG A 236 5.68 17.34 -4.90
N LEU A 237 5.21 18.47 -5.40
CA LEU A 237 4.23 18.54 -6.48
C LEU A 237 4.77 17.88 -7.74
N GLU A 238 5.98 18.23 -8.17
CA GLU A 238 6.63 17.64 -9.35
C GLU A 238 6.75 16.11 -9.24
N ARG A 239 7.11 15.59 -8.06
CA ARG A 239 7.16 14.14 -7.82
C ARG A 239 5.78 13.49 -7.91
N VAL A 240 4.77 14.09 -7.29
CA VAL A 240 3.39 13.56 -7.34
C VAL A 240 2.83 13.63 -8.77
N GLU A 241 3.12 14.68 -9.51
CA GLU A 241 2.74 14.81 -10.92
C GLU A 241 3.44 13.75 -11.79
N GLY A 242 4.73 13.48 -11.53
CA GLY A 242 5.48 12.39 -12.17
C GLY A 242 4.90 11.02 -11.85
N GLU A 243 4.67 10.70 -10.57
CA GLU A 243 4.06 9.45 -10.13
C GLU A 243 2.65 9.26 -10.72
N LEU A 244 1.86 10.33 -10.84
CA LEU A 244 0.54 10.29 -11.46
C LEU A 244 0.62 10.03 -12.96
N ALA A 245 1.58 10.64 -13.66
CA ALA A 245 1.82 10.40 -15.09
C ALA A 245 2.25 8.95 -15.34
N ASP A 246 3.20 8.44 -14.56
CA ASP A 246 3.69 7.06 -14.65
C ASP A 246 2.56 6.05 -14.37
N SER A 247 1.79 6.28 -13.30
CA SER A 247 0.63 5.44 -12.94
C SER A 247 -0.45 5.46 -14.03
N HIS A 248 -0.71 6.63 -14.62
CA HIS A 248 -1.65 6.78 -15.72
C HIS A 248 -1.18 6.04 -16.98
N ASP A 249 0.09 6.12 -17.32
CA ASP A 249 0.67 5.43 -18.47
C ASP A 249 0.69 3.91 -18.28
N GLU A 250 1.05 3.41 -17.09
CA GLU A 250 1.00 1.99 -16.74
C GLU A 250 -0.43 1.45 -16.80
N THR A 251 -1.38 2.17 -16.21
CA THR A 251 -2.81 1.80 -16.21
C THR A 251 -3.35 1.76 -17.64
N ASN A 252 -3.04 2.78 -18.45
CA ASN A 252 -3.47 2.82 -19.85
C ASN A 252 -2.81 1.75 -20.71
N ALA A 253 -1.53 1.45 -20.48
CA ALA A 253 -0.84 0.36 -21.17
C ALA A 253 -1.52 -0.99 -20.88
N THR A 254 -1.86 -1.22 -19.61
CA THR A 254 -2.56 -2.43 -19.15
C THR A 254 -3.95 -2.54 -19.77
N LEU A 255 -4.77 -1.47 -19.68
CA LEU A 255 -6.10 -1.44 -20.27
C LEU A 255 -6.06 -1.65 -21.80
N ARG A 256 -5.10 -1.03 -22.49
CA ARG A 256 -4.91 -1.26 -23.94
C ARG A 256 -4.52 -2.69 -24.28
N ALA A 257 -3.77 -3.37 -23.40
CA ALA A 257 -3.43 -4.78 -23.58
C ALA A 257 -4.65 -5.68 -23.37
N GLU A 258 -5.46 -5.43 -22.33
CA GLU A 258 -6.69 -6.17 -22.05
C GLU A 258 -7.74 -5.99 -23.14
N VAL A 259 -7.92 -4.77 -23.65
CA VAL A 259 -8.82 -4.49 -24.78
C VAL A 259 -8.38 -5.27 -26.02
N ARG A 260 -7.08 -5.26 -26.34
CA ARG A 260 -6.54 -6.04 -27.48
C ARG A 260 -6.73 -7.54 -27.29
N ALA A 261 -6.48 -8.07 -26.08
CA ALA A 261 -6.70 -9.48 -25.77
C ALA A 261 -8.18 -9.88 -25.94
N SER A 262 -9.09 -9.02 -25.48
CA SER A 262 -10.53 -9.22 -25.61
C SER A 262 -10.99 -9.18 -27.07
N GLN A 263 -10.47 -8.23 -27.85
CA GLN A 263 -10.74 -8.14 -29.30
C GLN A 263 -10.27 -9.39 -30.05
N ASN A 264 -9.07 -9.89 -29.74
CA ASN A 264 -8.55 -11.12 -30.33
C ASN A 264 -9.43 -12.33 -29.99
N ARG A 265 -9.91 -12.41 -28.73
CA ARG A 265 -10.81 -13.48 -28.30
C ARG A 265 -12.16 -13.41 -29.02
N ILE A 266 -12.72 -12.21 -29.19
CA ILE A 266 -13.97 -12.01 -29.95
C ILE A 266 -13.78 -12.46 -31.40
N ALA A 267 -12.69 -12.04 -32.05
CA ALA A 267 -12.40 -12.44 -33.42
C ALA A 267 -12.27 -13.97 -33.57
N ALA A 268 -11.59 -14.64 -32.62
CA ALA A 268 -11.49 -16.10 -32.60
C ALA A 268 -12.88 -16.77 -32.45
N LEU A 269 -13.70 -16.31 -31.50
CA LEU A 269 -15.06 -16.83 -31.30
C LEU A 269 -15.94 -16.61 -32.53
N GLU A 270 -15.84 -15.46 -33.21
CA GLU A 270 -16.56 -15.23 -34.46
C GLU A 270 -16.15 -16.22 -35.55
N THR A 271 -14.86 -16.57 -35.66
CA THR A 271 -14.42 -17.58 -36.62
C THR A 271 -14.94 -18.98 -36.28
N GLU A 272 -14.97 -19.34 -35.00
CA GLU A 272 -15.54 -20.62 -34.53
C GLU A 272 -17.05 -20.70 -34.81
N VAL A 273 -17.79 -19.62 -34.55
CA VAL A 273 -19.24 -19.56 -34.85
C VAL A 273 -19.49 -19.72 -36.34
N ARG A 274 -18.74 -19.03 -37.21
CA ARG A 274 -18.87 -19.20 -38.68
C ARG A 274 -18.56 -20.62 -39.12
N ALA A 275 -17.54 -21.26 -38.52
CA ALA A 275 -17.21 -22.66 -38.83
C ALA A 275 -18.33 -23.61 -38.38
N ALA A 276 -18.90 -23.40 -37.19
CA ALA A 276 -20.02 -24.18 -36.67
C ALA A 276 -21.29 -24.00 -37.52
N ASP A 277 -21.58 -22.79 -37.97
CA ASP A 277 -22.70 -22.50 -38.88
C ASP A 277 -22.53 -23.21 -40.23
N ALA A 278 -21.32 -23.19 -40.81
CA ALA A 278 -21.02 -23.90 -42.05
C ALA A 278 -21.18 -25.43 -41.89
N GLU A 279 -20.74 -25.99 -40.77
CA GLU A 279 -20.94 -27.42 -40.49
C GLU A 279 -22.42 -27.75 -40.26
N ARG A 280 -23.18 -26.87 -39.59
CA ARG A 280 -24.63 -27.04 -39.45
C ARG A 280 -25.33 -27.06 -40.81
N GLU A 281 -24.97 -26.14 -41.72
CA GLU A 281 -25.51 -26.11 -43.08
C GLU A 281 -25.18 -27.39 -43.86
N ARG A 282 -23.92 -27.86 -43.77
CA ARG A 282 -23.50 -29.11 -44.38
C ARG A 282 -24.32 -30.30 -43.87
N LEU A 283 -24.50 -30.41 -42.55
CA LEU A 283 -25.29 -31.48 -41.94
C LEU A 283 -26.77 -31.38 -42.32
N ALA A 284 -27.32 -30.17 -42.45
CA ALA A 284 -28.68 -29.97 -42.90
C ALA A 284 -28.90 -30.47 -44.35
N VAL A 285 -27.95 -30.20 -45.25
CA VAL A 285 -27.98 -30.74 -46.63
C VAL A 285 -27.89 -32.26 -46.62
N GLN A 286 -26.95 -32.84 -45.86
CA GLN A 286 -26.83 -34.30 -45.75
C GLN A 286 -28.10 -34.96 -45.21
N LEU A 287 -28.75 -34.37 -44.20
CA LEU A 287 -30.03 -34.85 -43.70
C LEU A 287 -31.10 -34.82 -44.80
N SER A 288 -31.22 -33.70 -45.52
CA SER A 288 -32.16 -33.58 -46.64
C SER A 288 -31.92 -34.65 -47.72
N ASP A 289 -30.67 -34.91 -48.09
CA ASP A 289 -30.32 -35.93 -49.08
C ASP A 289 -30.72 -37.34 -48.58
N THR A 290 -30.40 -37.66 -47.32
CA THR A 290 -30.79 -38.95 -46.72
C THR A 290 -32.32 -39.11 -46.58
N GLU A 291 -33.06 -38.03 -46.36
CA GLU A 291 -34.52 -38.04 -46.34
C GLU A 291 -35.09 -38.34 -47.74
N VAL A 292 -34.51 -37.76 -48.79
CA VAL A 292 -34.87 -38.05 -50.19
C VAL A 292 -34.57 -39.51 -50.54
N GLU A 293 -33.37 -40.00 -50.22
CA GLU A 293 -32.98 -41.40 -50.44
C GLU A 293 -33.92 -42.38 -49.72
N LEU A 294 -34.27 -42.08 -48.46
CA LEU A 294 -35.23 -42.88 -47.69
C LEU A 294 -36.63 -42.86 -48.33
N GLY A 295 -37.05 -41.72 -48.87
CA GLY A 295 -38.28 -41.59 -49.65
C GLY A 295 -38.28 -42.50 -50.88
N SER A 296 -37.25 -42.41 -51.72
CA SER A 296 -37.10 -43.26 -52.91
C SER A 296 -37.01 -44.76 -52.55
N ALA A 297 -36.32 -45.11 -51.46
CA ALA A 297 -36.24 -46.50 -50.99
C ALA A 297 -37.62 -47.03 -50.54
N ARG A 298 -38.44 -46.20 -49.90
CA ARG A 298 -39.81 -46.55 -49.51
C ARG A 298 -40.71 -46.77 -50.73
N GLU A 299 -40.62 -45.89 -51.72
CA GLU A 299 -41.36 -46.04 -52.99
C GLU A 299 -40.95 -47.34 -53.72
N ALA A 300 -39.65 -47.58 -53.87
CA ALA A 300 -39.15 -48.82 -54.47
C ALA A 300 -39.62 -50.07 -53.70
N HIS A 301 -39.63 -50.03 -52.36
CA HIS A 301 -40.17 -51.11 -51.54
C HIS A 301 -41.66 -51.35 -51.80
N THR A 302 -42.47 -50.28 -51.93
CA THR A 302 -43.90 -50.43 -52.26
C THR A 302 -44.12 -51.03 -53.65
N ASP A 303 -43.30 -50.66 -54.63
CA ASP A 303 -43.37 -51.22 -55.98
C ASP A 303 -42.98 -52.70 -55.99
N ILE A 304 -41.89 -53.07 -55.33
CA ILE A 304 -41.46 -54.47 -55.18
C ILE A 304 -42.54 -55.29 -54.48
N ALA A 305 -43.16 -54.76 -53.43
CA ALA A 305 -44.26 -55.43 -52.73
C ALA A 305 -45.47 -55.67 -53.64
N ALA A 306 -45.82 -54.69 -54.48
CA ALA A 306 -46.88 -54.83 -55.48
C ALA A 306 -46.53 -55.87 -56.57
N GLN A 307 -45.29 -55.86 -57.07
CA GLN A 307 -44.80 -56.87 -58.01
C GLN A 307 -44.81 -58.28 -57.41
N LEU A 308 -44.43 -58.41 -56.14
CA LEU A 308 -44.49 -59.68 -55.40
C LEU A 308 -45.95 -60.16 -55.25
N ALA A 309 -46.89 -59.27 -54.93
CA ALA A 309 -48.31 -59.61 -54.87
C ALA A 309 -48.84 -60.08 -56.24
N ASN A 310 -48.45 -59.42 -57.34
CA ASN A 310 -48.86 -59.80 -58.69
C ASN A 310 -48.26 -61.15 -59.12
N THR A 311 -46.96 -61.36 -58.90
CA THR A 311 -46.28 -62.64 -59.21
C THR A 311 -46.81 -63.80 -58.38
N THR A 312 -47.16 -63.58 -57.11
CA THR A 312 -47.81 -64.62 -56.29
C THR A 312 -49.23 -64.93 -56.77
N ALA A 313 -50.00 -63.93 -57.23
CA ALA A 313 -51.32 -64.14 -57.82
C ALA A 313 -51.26 -64.96 -59.12
N THR A 314 -50.38 -64.59 -60.05
CA THR A 314 -50.16 -65.33 -61.31
C THR A 314 -49.66 -66.75 -61.06
N ASN A 315 -48.79 -66.97 -60.07
CA ASN A 315 -48.35 -68.32 -59.70
C ASN A 315 -49.51 -69.18 -59.19
N ARG A 316 -50.40 -68.62 -58.36
CA ARG A 316 -51.63 -69.31 -57.91
C ARG A 316 -52.54 -69.67 -59.08
N GLU A 317 -52.73 -68.75 -60.01
CA GLU A 317 -53.52 -69.00 -61.22
C GLU A 317 -52.92 -70.12 -62.09
N LEU A 318 -51.61 -70.08 -62.35
CA LEU A 318 -50.91 -71.13 -63.09
C LEU A 318 -51.02 -72.48 -62.39
N ARG A 319 -50.86 -72.54 -61.06
CA ARG A 319 -51.08 -73.77 -60.29
C ARG A 319 -52.50 -74.29 -60.46
N ALA A 320 -53.51 -73.42 -60.41
CA ALA A 320 -54.91 -73.81 -60.64
C ALA A 320 -55.12 -74.35 -62.07
N ARG A 321 -54.52 -73.71 -63.09
CA ARG A 321 -54.57 -74.17 -64.49
C ARG A 321 -53.91 -75.54 -64.66
N VAL A 322 -52.73 -75.76 -64.06
CA VAL A 322 -52.03 -77.06 -64.09
C VAL A 322 -52.89 -78.14 -63.44
N LEU A 323 -53.48 -77.86 -62.27
CA LEU A 323 -54.40 -78.80 -61.61
C LEU A 323 -55.63 -79.13 -62.48
N LEU A 324 -56.20 -78.13 -63.17
CA LEU A 324 -57.31 -78.33 -64.10
C LEU A 324 -56.91 -79.23 -65.29
N VAL A 325 -55.73 -79.03 -65.87
CA VAL A 325 -55.20 -79.87 -66.96
C VAL A 325 -55.00 -81.31 -66.47
N ILE A 326 -54.41 -81.50 -65.29
CA ILE A 326 -54.24 -82.83 -64.69
C ILE A 326 -55.60 -83.51 -64.47
N TYR A 327 -56.58 -82.78 -63.93
CA TYR A 327 -57.91 -83.31 -63.66
C TYR A 327 -58.65 -83.69 -64.95
N THR A 328 -58.63 -82.82 -65.95
CA THR A 328 -59.25 -83.08 -67.27
C THR A 328 -58.57 -84.25 -67.99
N MET A 329 -57.25 -84.35 -67.98
CA MET A 329 -56.54 -85.52 -68.50
C MET A 329 -56.95 -86.81 -67.77
N ARG A 330 -57.06 -86.77 -66.44
CA ARG A 330 -57.52 -87.93 -65.65
C ARG A 330 -58.93 -88.34 -66.03
N LEU A 331 -59.85 -87.39 -66.22
CA LEU A 331 -61.21 -87.66 -66.69
C LEU A 331 -61.22 -88.26 -68.10
N ILE A 332 -60.40 -87.75 -69.03
CA ILE A 332 -60.26 -88.33 -70.38
C ILE A 332 -59.74 -89.76 -70.32
N ILE A 333 -58.74 -90.04 -69.49
CA ILE A 333 -58.21 -91.40 -69.31
C ILE A 333 -59.29 -92.34 -68.75
N ILE A 334 -60.05 -91.90 -67.74
CA ILE A 334 -61.18 -92.67 -67.19
C ILE A 334 -62.25 -92.90 -68.26
N GLY A 335 -62.61 -91.87 -69.02
CA GLY A 335 -63.58 -91.95 -70.12
C GLY A 335 -63.14 -92.90 -71.23
N ARG A 336 -61.87 -92.86 -71.64
CA ARG A 336 -61.31 -93.83 -72.61
C ARG A 336 -61.33 -95.25 -72.06
N ARG A 337 -61.03 -95.44 -70.77
CA ARG A 337 -61.12 -96.76 -70.12
C ARG A 337 -62.56 -97.27 -70.05
N SER A 338 -63.53 -96.41 -69.77
CA SER A 338 -64.95 -96.81 -69.73
C SER A 338 -65.47 -97.13 -71.13
N ILE A 339 -65.11 -96.35 -72.15
CA ILE A 339 -65.43 -96.65 -73.56
C ILE A 339 -64.81 -97.99 -73.96
N ALA A 340 -63.52 -98.20 -73.73
CA ALA A 340 -62.85 -99.46 -74.06
C ALA A 340 -63.42 -100.66 -73.27
N ALA A 341 -63.95 -100.45 -72.07
CA ALA A 341 -64.68 -101.47 -71.31
C ALA A 341 -66.07 -101.75 -71.91
N ALA A 342 -66.79 -100.71 -72.35
CA ALA A 342 -68.08 -100.85 -73.02
C ALA A 342 -67.94 -101.53 -74.39
N GLU A 343 -66.93 -101.17 -75.18
CA GLU A 343 -66.59 -101.84 -76.44
C GLU A 343 -66.27 -103.31 -76.22
N ARG A 344 -65.47 -103.64 -75.19
CA ARG A 344 -65.24 -105.03 -74.78
C ARG A 344 -66.55 -105.75 -74.46
N ALA A 345 -67.42 -105.17 -73.65
CA ALA A 345 -68.73 -105.75 -73.32
C ALA A 345 -69.62 -105.95 -74.56
N ILE A 346 -69.61 -105.01 -75.52
CA ILE A 346 -70.33 -105.15 -76.81
C ILE A 346 -69.73 -106.29 -77.64
N THR A 347 -68.40 -106.37 -77.74
CA THR A 347 -67.74 -107.44 -78.50
C THR A 347 -67.96 -108.81 -77.85
N GLU A 348 -67.94 -108.90 -76.53
CA GLU A 348 -68.27 -110.11 -75.77
C GLU A 348 -69.73 -110.50 -75.96
N ARG A 349 -70.65 -109.54 -75.95
CA ARG A 349 -72.07 -109.77 -76.25
C ARG A 349 -72.28 -110.24 -77.69
N ALA A 350 -71.63 -109.60 -78.67
CA ALA A 350 -71.68 -110.00 -80.07
C ALA A 350 -71.03 -111.39 -80.29
N ALA A 351 -69.97 -111.71 -79.55
CA ALA A 351 -69.35 -113.04 -79.56
C ALA A 351 -70.28 -114.08 -78.93
N ALA A 352 -70.96 -113.75 -77.83
CA ALA A 352 -71.98 -114.59 -77.21
C ALA A 352 -73.19 -114.81 -78.15
N GLU A 353 -73.64 -113.77 -78.85
CA GLU A 353 -74.72 -113.86 -79.85
C GLU A 353 -74.31 -114.69 -81.07
N ARG A 354 -73.06 -114.55 -81.58
CA ARG A 354 -72.54 -115.45 -82.63
C ARG A 354 -72.39 -116.88 -82.15
N ALA A 355 -71.99 -117.10 -80.89
CA ALA A 355 -71.93 -118.43 -80.29
C ALA A 355 -73.34 -119.03 -80.13
N ALA A 356 -74.34 -118.23 -79.77
CA ALA A 356 -75.74 -118.62 -79.74
C ALA A 356 -76.26 -118.97 -81.15
N ALA A 357 -76.00 -118.14 -82.15
CA ALA A 357 -76.36 -118.39 -83.56
C ALA A 357 -75.64 -119.61 -84.15
N ALA A 358 -74.38 -119.86 -83.77
CA ALA A 358 -73.65 -121.07 -84.15
C ALA A 358 -74.20 -122.32 -83.44
N ASN A 359 -74.72 -122.19 -82.21
CA ASN A 359 -75.43 -123.26 -81.53
C ASN A 359 -76.81 -123.51 -82.15
N GLU A 360 -77.51 -122.48 -82.60
CA GLU A 360 -78.75 -122.62 -83.38
C GLU A 360 -78.50 -123.26 -84.74
N SER A 361 -77.43 -122.91 -85.46
CA SER A 361 -77.09 -123.57 -86.72
C SER A 361 -76.69 -125.03 -86.52
N ARG A 362 -76.00 -125.36 -85.42
CA ARG A 362 -75.73 -126.74 -84.97
C ARG A 362 -77.00 -127.48 -84.55
N ALA A 363 -77.95 -126.79 -83.90
CA ALA A 363 -79.23 -127.36 -83.52
C ALA A 363 -80.11 -127.63 -84.75
N ALA A 364 -80.13 -126.71 -85.73
CA ALA A 364 -80.82 -126.86 -87.00
C ALA A 364 -80.20 -127.99 -87.84
N SER A 365 -78.88 -128.08 -87.93
CA SER A 365 -78.20 -129.18 -88.63
C SER A 365 -78.39 -130.53 -87.91
N ARG A 366 -78.48 -130.57 -86.57
CA ARG A 366 -78.91 -131.77 -85.82
C ARG A 366 -80.36 -132.14 -86.08
N ALA A 367 -81.29 -131.18 -86.16
CA ALA A 367 -82.68 -131.44 -86.50
C ALA A 367 -82.83 -131.95 -87.95
N THR A 368 -82.04 -131.41 -88.88
CA THR A 368 -82.02 -131.86 -90.27
C THR A 368 -81.43 -133.27 -90.38
N LEU A 369 -80.36 -133.58 -89.64
CA LEU A 369 -79.78 -134.93 -89.56
C LEU A 369 -80.77 -135.92 -88.93
N ALA A 370 -81.50 -135.50 -87.88
CA ALA A 370 -82.56 -136.30 -87.27
C ALA A 370 -83.72 -136.57 -88.25
N LEU A 371 -84.09 -135.62 -89.10
CA LEU A 371 -85.07 -135.83 -90.18
C LEU A 371 -84.56 -136.76 -91.28
N ILE A 372 -83.28 -136.70 -91.64
CA ILE A 372 -82.65 -137.65 -92.58
C ILE A 372 -82.62 -139.06 -91.99
N ILE A 373 -82.26 -139.21 -90.71
CA ILE A 373 -82.27 -140.49 -90.01
C ILE A 373 -83.70 -141.02 -89.85
N ALA A 374 -84.68 -140.17 -89.52
CA ALA A 374 -86.09 -140.54 -89.47
C ALA A 374 -86.63 -140.93 -90.85
N GLY A 375 -86.19 -140.26 -91.92
CA GLY A 375 -86.47 -140.65 -93.31
C GLY A 375 -85.89 -142.01 -93.67
N PHE A 376 -84.66 -142.30 -93.23
CA PHE A 376 -84.03 -143.62 -93.39
C PHE A 376 -84.76 -144.70 -92.59
N MET A 377 -85.19 -144.43 -91.35
CA MET A 377 -85.98 -145.36 -90.55
C MET A 377 -87.39 -145.60 -91.13
N TYR A 378 -88.00 -144.57 -91.72
CA TYR A 378 -89.31 -144.70 -92.39
C TYR A 378 -89.22 -145.50 -93.69
N LEU A 379 -88.12 -145.38 -94.43
CA LEU A 379 -87.84 -146.21 -95.62
C LEU A 379 -87.42 -147.65 -95.25
N GLY A 380 -86.81 -147.86 -94.07
CA GLY A 380 -86.46 -149.18 -93.56
C GLY A 380 -87.64 -150.04 -93.09
N ARG A 381 -88.77 -149.45 -92.71
CA ARG A 381 -89.95 -150.17 -92.18
C ARG A 381 -90.92 -150.69 -93.26
N ARG A 382 -90.61 -150.49 -94.54
CA ARG A 382 -91.43 -150.95 -95.68
C ARG A 382 -90.94 -152.26 -96.32
N ARG A 383 -89.97 -152.93 -95.68
CA ARG A 383 -89.58 -154.34 -95.94
C ARG A 383 -89.71 -155.10 -94.62
N GLY A 384 -90.90 -155.64 -94.39
CA GLY A 384 -91.27 -156.42 -93.21
C GLY A 384 -92.76 -156.62 -93.19
#